data_AF-A0A845RMP3-F1
#
_entry.id   AF-A0A845RMP3-F1
#
_cell.length_a   1.000
_cell.length_b   1.000
_cell.length_c   1.000
_cell.angle_alpha   90.00
_cell.angle_beta   90.00
_cell.angle_gamma   90.00
#
_symmetry.space_group_name_H-M   'P 1'
#
loop_
_entity.id
_entity.type
_entity.pdbx_description
1 polymer ?
#
loop_
_entity_poly.entity_id
_entity_poly.type
_entity_poly.pdbx_seq_one_letter_code
_entity_poly.pdbx_strand_id
1 'polypeptide(L)'
;MAITGLERRASKLEDSMDRIRRQKEAEERAAWRRENSERLRFEMFLRQYGPGENFDWARTTKEDKERGVEAQADAEAALAHESMLQKILTHYDKEGVVDYSSMDTNEKAFAHLFEELFLIVDDDDLFRDDIEYWEDKLGLDLPSFVDLIKTIDEHTGSSDWRQICYLEERQHALLKHACLEHENRRAYALQRRVEHQEESNV
;
A
#
# COMPACT_ATOMS: atom_id res chain seq x y z
N MET A 1 20.19 -11.04 56.20
CA MET A 1 20.00 -11.35 54.77
C MET A 1 18.51 -11.43 54.43
N ALA A 2 17.80 -10.29 54.37
CA ALA A 2 16.37 -10.22 54.02
C ALA A 2 16.09 -9.36 52.76
N ILE A 3 17.12 -8.67 52.26
CA ILE A 3 17.05 -7.71 51.16
C ILE A 3 16.82 -8.41 49.81
N THR A 4 17.42 -9.60 49.62
CA THR A 4 17.33 -10.39 48.38
C THR A 4 15.93 -10.95 48.06
N GLY A 5 15.06 -11.07 49.07
CA GLY A 5 13.69 -11.56 48.91
C GLY A 5 12.69 -10.47 48.48
N LEU A 6 12.93 -9.22 48.89
CA LEU A 6 12.12 -8.06 48.51
C LEU A 6 12.45 -7.61 47.08
N GLU A 7 13.74 -7.57 46.72
CA GLU A 7 14.19 -7.24 45.37
C GLU A 7 13.67 -8.25 44.32
N ARG A 8 13.69 -9.55 44.64
CA ARG A 8 13.08 -10.59 43.77
C ARG A 8 11.57 -10.46 43.61
N ARG A 9 10.86 -9.96 44.63
CA ARG A 9 9.40 -9.73 44.55
C ARG A 9 9.08 -8.47 43.75
N ALA A 10 9.87 -7.41 43.91
CA ALA A 10 9.76 -6.19 43.12
C ALA A 10 10.01 -6.43 41.63
N SER A 11 11.10 -7.13 41.28
CA SER A 11 11.41 -7.51 39.88
C SER A 11 10.33 -8.38 39.24
N LYS A 12 9.77 -9.36 39.96
CA LYS A 12 8.63 -10.16 39.47
C LYS A 12 7.35 -9.33 39.27
N LEU A 13 7.15 -8.30 40.08
CA LEU A 13 6.00 -7.40 39.96
C LEU A 13 6.16 -6.49 38.73
N GLU A 14 7.38 -5.99 38.50
CA GLU A 14 7.75 -5.17 37.34
C GLU A 14 7.59 -5.96 36.04
N ASP A 15 8.13 -7.18 35.96
CA ASP A 15 7.94 -8.08 34.81
C ASP A 15 6.45 -8.40 34.55
N SER A 16 5.65 -8.53 35.61
CA SER A 16 4.20 -8.77 35.51
C SER A 16 3.46 -7.53 35.02
N MET A 17 3.83 -6.34 35.47
CA MET A 17 3.25 -5.08 35.00
C MET A 17 3.59 -4.80 33.55
N ASP A 18 4.83 -5.05 33.14
CA ASP A 18 5.28 -4.94 31.76
C ASP A 18 4.53 -5.90 30.84
N ARG A 19 4.30 -7.14 31.29
CA ARG A 19 3.50 -8.11 30.54
C ARG A 19 2.05 -7.63 30.36
N ILE A 20 1.41 -7.13 31.41
CA ILE A 20 0.03 -6.62 31.36
C ILE A 20 -0.04 -5.39 30.44
N ARG A 21 0.95 -4.49 30.52
CA ARG A 21 1.03 -3.32 29.64
C ARG A 21 1.13 -3.74 28.17
N ARG A 22 2.05 -4.65 27.85
CA ARG A 22 2.21 -5.17 26.47
C ARG A 22 0.95 -5.87 25.97
N GLN A 23 0.25 -6.61 26.84
CA GLN A 23 -1.01 -7.25 26.48
C GLN A 23 -2.09 -6.22 26.17
N LYS A 24 -2.25 -5.20 27.03
CA LYS A 24 -3.22 -4.12 26.79
C LYS A 24 -2.90 -3.35 25.52
N GLU A 25 -1.63 -3.01 25.29
CA GLU A 25 -1.18 -2.36 24.05
C GLU A 25 -1.46 -3.23 22.82
N ALA A 26 -1.35 -4.57 22.93
CA ALA A 26 -1.67 -5.49 21.85
C ALA A 26 -3.19 -5.57 21.57
N GLU A 27 -4.02 -5.57 22.63
CA GLU A 27 -5.48 -5.59 22.53
C GLU A 27 -6.03 -4.28 21.93
N GLU A 28 -5.53 -3.12 22.38
CA GLU A 28 -5.88 -1.81 21.82
C GLU A 28 -5.52 -1.72 20.34
N ARG A 29 -4.32 -2.21 19.98
CA ARG A 29 -3.87 -2.26 18.58
C ARG A 29 -4.73 -3.23 17.75
N ALA A 30 -5.14 -4.37 18.31
CA ALA A 30 -6.03 -5.31 17.63
C ALA A 30 -7.44 -4.75 17.38
N ALA A 31 -7.99 -3.98 18.33
CA ALA A 31 -9.29 -3.34 18.19
C ALA A 31 -9.25 -2.26 17.09
N TRP A 32 -8.28 -1.35 17.17
CA TRP A 32 -8.08 -0.30 16.17
C TRP A 32 -7.98 -0.86 14.74
N ARG A 33 -7.29 -1.99 14.59
CA ARG A 33 -7.13 -2.66 13.29
C ARG A 33 -8.43 -3.13 12.68
N ARG A 34 -9.31 -3.76 13.46
CA ARG A 34 -10.62 -4.21 12.96
C ARG A 34 -11.50 -3.04 12.53
N GLU A 35 -11.34 -1.90 13.21
CA GLU A 35 -12.08 -0.68 12.89
C GLU A 35 -11.55 0.04 11.64
N ASN A 36 -10.31 -0.22 11.22
CA ASN A 36 -9.65 0.52 10.14
C ASN A 36 -9.29 -0.32 8.91
N SER A 37 -9.35 -1.65 8.96
CA SER A 37 -8.83 -2.52 7.89
C SER A 37 -9.44 -2.25 6.51
N GLU A 38 -10.76 -2.07 6.42
CA GLU A 38 -11.45 -1.79 5.15
C GLU A 38 -11.07 -0.42 4.57
N ARG A 39 -11.07 0.64 5.40
CA ARG A 39 -10.61 1.97 4.98
C ARG A 39 -9.19 1.91 4.42
N LEU A 40 -8.31 1.22 5.12
CA LEU A 40 -6.90 1.14 4.75
C LEU A 40 -6.69 0.29 3.49
N ARG A 41 -7.44 -0.80 3.32
CA ARG A 41 -7.48 -1.58 2.07
C ARG A 41 -7.95 -0.70 0.91
N PHE A 42 -9.00 0.08 1.12
CA PHE A 42 -9.50 1.02 0.12
C PHE A 42 -8.48 2.11 -0.22
N GLU A 43 -7.76 2.66 0.76
CA GLU A 43 -6.70 3.64 0.52
C GLU A 43 -5.52 3.09 -0.28
N MET A 44 -5.10 1.84 -0.02
CA MET A 44 -4.10 1.16 -0.87
C MET A 44 -4.62 0.98 -2.29
N PHE A 45 -5.88 0.57 -2.42
CA PHE A 45 -6.52 0.38 -3.72
C PHE A 45 -6.56 1.68 -4.51
N LEU A 46 -6.87 2.81 -3.87
CA LEU A 46 -6.87 4.12 -4.52
C LEU A 46 -5.49 4.60 -4.94
N ARG A 47 -4.40 4.19 -4.29
CA ARG A 47 -3.04 4.54 -4.76
C ARG A 47 -2.71 3.86 -6.09
N GLN A 48 -3.20 2.64 -6.30
CA GLN A 48 -2.93 1.86 -7.50
C GLN A 48 -3.97 2.08 -8.62
N TYR A 49 -5.24 2.17 -8.27
CA TYR A 49 -6.35 2.21 -9.24
C TYR A 49 -7.12 3.54 -9.24
N GLY A 50 -6.80 4.45 -8.31
CA GLY A 50 -7.40 5.77 -8.23
C GLY A 50 -6.79 6.77 -9.21
N PRO A 51 -7.35 8.00 -9.26
CA PRO A 51 -6.83 9.08 -10.10
C PRO A 51 -5.46 9.55 -9.61
N GLY A 52 -4.64 10.13 -10.50
CA GLY A 52 -3.33 10.65 -10.15
C GLY A 52 -2.22 10.26 -11.13
N GLU A 53 -1.04 9.93 -10.59
CA GLU A 53 0.21 9.72 -11.35
C GLU A 53 0.09 8.58 -12.38
N ASN A 54 -0.81 7.61 -12.15
CA ASN A 54 -1.15 6.53 -13.08
C ASN A 54 -1.64 7.02 -14.45
N PHE A 55 -2.04 8.29 -14.56
CA PHE A 55 -2.52 8.93 -15.78
C PHE A 55 -1.54 9.96 -16.38
N ASP A 56 -0.34 10.14 -15.80
CA ASP A 56 0.65 11.13 -16.28
C ASP A 56 1.14 10.84 -17.70
N TRP A 57 1.26 9.57 -18.06
CA TRP A 57 1.61 9.16 -19.43
C TRP A 57 0.57 9.65 -20.45
N ALA A 58 -0.71 9.68 -20.07
CA ALA A 58 -1.81 10.10 -20.94
C ALA A 58 -1.80 11.62 -21.12
N ARG A 59 -1.54 12.37 -20.03
CA ARG A 59 -1.32 13.83 -20.10
C ARG A 59 -0.16 14.17 -21.03
N THR A 60 0.98 13.51 -20.83
CA THR A 60 2.18 13.68 -21.66
C THR A 60 1.91 13.35 -23.14
N THR A 61 1.21 12.25 -23.40
CA THR A 61 0.86 11.83 -24.76
C THR A 61 -0.07 12.81 -25.45
N LYS A 62 -1.05 13.37 -24.74
CA LYS A 62 -1.98 14.37 -25.28
C LYS A 62 -1.29 15.69 -25.66
N GLU A 63 -0.23 16.04 -24.95
CA GLU A 63 0.60 17.22 -25.25
C GLU A 63 1.51 17.00 -26.46
N ASP A 64 1.96 15.75 -26.67
CA ASP A 64 2.81 15.34 -27.80
C ASP A 64 2.02 15.06 -29.08
N LYS A 65 1.81 16.11 -29.87
CA LYS A 65 1.06 16.07 -31.14
C LYS A 65 1.71 15.24 -32.25
N GLU A 66 2.95 14.79 -32.07
CA GLU A 66 3.66 13.95 -33.05
C GLU A 66 3.36 12.45 -32.86
N ARG A 67 2.75 12.08 -31.72
CA ARG A 67 2.30 10.70 -31.50
C ARG A 67 1.18 10.30 -32.45
N GLY A 68 1.17 9.02 -32.80
CA GLY A 68 0.17 8.44 -33.69
C GLY A 68 -1.26 8.56 -33.16
N VAL A 69 -2.24 8.49 -34.07
CA VAL A 69 -3.68 8.63 -33.78
C VAL A 69 -4.16 7.64 -32.72
N GLU A 70 -3.65 6.41 -32.73
CA GLU A 70 -3.99 5.39 -31.73
C GLU A 70 -3.55 5.79 -30.32
N ALA A 71 -2.29 6.21 -30.16
CA ALA A 71 -1.77 6.68 -28.87
C ALA A 71 -2.54 7.90 -28.34
N GLN A 72 -3.00 8.79 -29.23
CA GLN A 72 -3.85 9.92 -28.86
C GLN A 72 -5.24 9.47 -28.37
N ALA A 73 -5.85 8.49 -29.04
CA ALA A 73 -7.14 7.94 -28.64
C ALA A 73 -7.06 7.23 -27.28
N ASP A 74 -5.98 6.47 -27.04
CA ASP A 74 -5.74 5.81 -25.75
C ASP A 74 -5.56 6.83 -24.62
N ALA A 75 -4.80 7.90 -24.86
CA ALA A 75 -4.62 8.98 -23.90
C ALA A 75 -5.95 9.71 -23.61
N GLU A 76 -6.78 9.95 -24.62
CA GLU A 76 -8.11 10.54 -24.42
C GLU A 76 -9.01 9.63 -23.57
N ALA A 77 -9.03 8.33 -23.85
CA ALA A 77 -9.80 7.35 -23.07
C ALA A 77 -9.30 7.29 -21.61
N ALA A 78 -7.99 7.29 -21.38
CA ALA A 78 -7.41 7.28 -20.05
C ALA A 78 -7.77 8.54 -19.24
N LEU A 79 -7.74 9.72 -19.86
CA LEU A 79 -8.13 10.96 -19.17
C LEU A 79 -9.64 11.05 -18.92
N ALA A 80 -10.47 10.51 -19.82
CA ALA A 80 -11.91 10.39 -19.58
C ALA A 80 -12.19 9.43 -18.42
N HIS A 81 -11.44 8.33 -18.33
CA HIS A 81 -11.49 7.41 -17.20
C HIS A 81 -11.09 8.09 -15.89
N GLU A 82 -9.96 8.81 -15.84
CA GLU A 82 -9.53 9.57 -14.66
C GLU A 82 -10.61 10.57 -14.22
N SER A 83 -11.22 11.29 -15.17
CA SER A 83 -12.28 12.24 -14.87
C SER A 83 -13.53 11.56 -14.29
N MET A 84 -13.90 10.37 -14.77
CA MET A 84 -15.02 9.61 -14.23
C MET A 84 -14.71 9.10 -12.82
N LEU A 85 -13.49 8.58 -12.59
CA LEU A 85 -13.01 8.17 -11.27
C LEU A 85 -13.09 9.34 -10.28
N GLN A 86 -12.54 10.49 -10.63
CA GLN A 86 -12.61 11.68 -9.78
C GLN A 86 -14.05 12.06 -9.45
N LYS A 87 -14.97 11.96 -10.41
CA LYS A 87 -16.39 12.24 -10.22
C LYS A 87 -17.02 11.26 -9.24
N ILE A 88 -16.93 9.96 -9.49
CA ILE A 88 -17.57 8.95 -8.62
C ILE A 88 -17.00 8.97 -7.20
N LEU A 89 -15.70 9.25 -7.02
CA LEU A 89 -15.06 9.33 -5.70
C LEU A 89 -15.60 10.47 -4.83
N THR A 90 -16.24 11.49 -5.41
CA THR A 90 -16.90 12.55 -4.60
C THR A 90 -18.14 12.06 -3.85
N HIS A 91 -18.66 10.88 -4.20
CA HIS A 91 -19.79 10.25 -3.54
C HIS A 91 -19.37 9.22 -2.48
N TYR A 92 -18.07 8.99 -2.31
CA TYR A 92 -17.55 8.13 -1.25
C TYR A 92 -17.31 8.95 0.01
N ASP A 93 -17.71 8.41 1.16
CA ASP A 93 -17.32 8.98 2.43
C ASP A 93 -15.87 8.61 2.80
N LYS A 94 -15.42 9.11 3.95
CA LYS A 94 -14.07 8.86 4.50
C LYS A 94 -13.80 7.38 4.82
N GLU A 95 -14.85 6.54 4.88
CA GLU A 95 -14.77 5.12 5.19
C GLU A 95 -14.83 4.27 3.91
N GLY A 96 -14.95 4.91 2.73
CA GLY A 96 -15.06 4.24 1.44
C GLY A 96 -16.47 3.77 1.12
N VAL A 97 -17.50 4.28 1.82
CA VAL A 97 -18.90 3.93 1.55
C VAL A 97 -19.49 4.89 0.53
N VAL A 98 -20.05 4.36 -0.55
CA VAL A 98 -20.59 5.13 -1.66
C VAL A 98 -22.07 5.51 -1.46
N ASP A 99 -22.42 6.77 -1.71
CA ASP A 99 -23.79 7.24 -1.81
C ASP A 99 -24.32 7.12 -3.24
N TYR A 100 -24.97 5.99 -3.53
CA TYR A 100 -25.64 5.76 -4.81
C TYR A 100 -26.83 6.71 -5.07
N SER A 101 -27.43 7.32 -4.04
CA SER A 101 -28.68 8.07 -4.23
C SER A 101 -28.48 9.36 -5.03
N SER A 102 -27.30 9.98 -4.89
CA SER A 102 -26.92 11.23 -5.54
C SER A 102 -26.35 11.06 -6.95
N MET A 103 -26.15 9.81 -7.42
CA MET A 103 -25.54 9.51 -8.70
C MET A 103 -26.52 9.36 -9.88
N ASP A 104 -26.07 9.74 -11.08
CA ASP A 104 -26.70 9.40 -12.36
C ASP A 104 -26.44 7.94 -12.77
N THR A 105 -27.13 7.43 -13.80
CA THR A 105 -27.02 6.02 -14.21
C THR A 105 -25.61 5.60 -14.62
N ASN A 106 -24.84 6.49 -15.25
CA ASN A 106 -23.50 6.18 -15.71
C ASN A 106 -22.52 6.15 -14.53
N GLU A 107 -22.64 7.11 -13.62
CA GLU A 107 -21.88 7.12 -12.35
C GLU A 107 -22.14 5.85 -11.55
N LYS A 108 -23.41 5.44 -11.41
CA LYS A 108 -23.77 4.20 -10.71
C LYS A 108 -23.14 2.96 -11.34
N ALA A 109 -23.21 2.85 -12.67
CA ALA A 109 -22.62 1.73 -13.38
C ALA A 109 -21.10 1.69 -13.20
N PHE A 110 -20.46 2.87 -13.26
CA PHE A 110 -19.03 2.99 -13.10
C PHE A 110 -18.57 2.71 -11.65
N ALA A 111 -19.26 3.27 -10.66
CA ALA A 111 -19.03 3.01 -9.24
C ALA A 111 -19.19 1.52 -8.91
N HIS A 112 -20.23 0.86 -9.45
CA HIS A 112 -20.41 -0.57 -9.26
C HIS A 112 -19.24 -1.38 -9.81
N LEU A 113 -18.77 -1.10 -11.04
CA LEU A 113 -17.61 -1.79 -11.61
C LEU A 113 -16.32 -1.53 -10.80
N PHE A 114 -16.17 -0.31 -10.26
CA PHE A 114 -15.04 0.05 -9.43
C PHE A 114 -15.05 -0.67 -8.07
N GLU A 115 -16.22 -0.80 -7.45
CA GLU A 115 -16.39 -1.62 -6.24
C GLU A 115 -16.17 -3.10 -6.52
N GLU A 116 -16.66 -3.64 -7.65
CA GLU A 116 -16.38 -5.03 -8.04
C GLU A 116 -14.87 -5.26 -8.23
N LEU A 117 -14.15 -4.31 -8.84
CA LEU A 117 -12.70 -4.37 -8.94
C LEU A 117 -12.04 -4.42 -7.55
N PHE A 118 -12.46 -3.57 -6.62
CA PHE A 118 -11.96 -3.58 -5.24
C PHE A 118 -12.22 -4.92 -4.52
N LEU A 119 -13.34 -5.58 -4.79
CA LEU A 119 -13.70 -6.86 -4.19
C LEU A 119 -12.89 -8.04 -4.73
N ILE A 120 -12.45 -8.00 -6.00
CA ILE A 120 -11.70 -9.10 -6.62
C ILE A 120 -10.18 -8.97 -6.51
N VAL A 121 -9.66 -7.78 -6.20
CA VAL A 121 -8.22 -7.58 -5.97
C VAL A 121 -7.83 -8.28 -4.67
N ASP A 122 -6.93 -9.26 -4.76
CA ASP A 122 -6.45 -9.99 -3.60
C ASP A 122 -5.54 -9.11 -2.73
N ASP A 123 -5.49 -9.40 -1.44
CA ASP A 123 -4.68 -8.65 -0.49
C ASP A 123 -3.19 -8.78 -0.84
N ASP A 124 -2.73 -9.94 -1.29
CA ASP A 124 -1.33 -10.18 -1.72
C ASP A 124 -0.91 -9.20 -2.82
N ASP A 125 -1.74 -9.04 -3.85
CA ASP A 125 -1.50 -8.12 -4.96
C ASP A 125 -1.54 -6.67 -4.47
N LEU A 126 -2.54 -6.33 -3.66
CA LEU A 126 -2.67 -4.99 -3.10
C LEU A 126 -1.44 -4.60 -2.25
N PHE A 127 -0.91 -5.53 -1.47
CA PHE A 127 0.30 -5.33 -0.66
C PHE A 127 1.55 -5.15 -1.52
N ARG A 128 1.73 -5.98 -2.54
CA ARG A 128 2.86 -5.86 -3.45
C ARG A 128 2.82 -4.51 -4.16
N ASP A 129 1.69 -4.17 -4.74
CA ASP A 129 1.50 -2.96 -5.54
C ASP A 129 1.65 -1.70 -4.67
N ASP A 130 1.20 -1.71 -3.41
CA ASP A 130 1.40 -0.58 -2.48
C ASP A 130 2.87 -0.37 -2.10
N ILE A 131 3.63 -1.46 -1.93
CA ILE A 131 5.08 -1.37 -1.66
C ILE A 131 5.81 -0.77 -2.87
N GLU A 132 5.46 -1.20 -4.07
CA GLU A 132 6.01 -0.65 -5.32
C GLU A 132 5.67 0.82 -5.50
N TYR A 133 4.40 1.19 -5.24
CA TYR A 133 3.96 2.58 -5.24
C TYR A 133 4.87 3.44 -4.35
N TRP A 134 5.16 2.98 -3.12
CA TRP A 134 6.00 3.75 -2.22
C TRP A 134 7.47 3.75 -2.59
N GLU A 135 8.01 2.66 -3.14
CA GLU A 135 9.37 2.60 -3.66
C GLU A 135 9.58 3.69 -4.73
N ASP A 136 8.65 3.77 -5.69
CA ASP A 136 8.66 4.77 -6.75
C ASP A 136 8.42 6.18 -6.20
N LYS A 137 7.42 6.35 -5.32
CA LYS A 137 7.05 7.64 -4.75
C LYS A 137 8.18 8.28 -3.94
N LEU A 138 8.96 7.46 -3.26
CA LEU A 138 10.11 7.88 -2.45
C LEU A 138 11.41 7.96 -3.28
N GLY A 139 11.36 7.59 -4.57
CA GLY A 139 12.51 7.63 -5.48
C GLY A 139 13.66 6.74 -5.02
N LEU A 140 13.33 5.59 -4.43
CA LEU A 140 14.33 4.69 -3.85
C LEU A 140 14.91 3.79 -4.93
N ASP A 141 16.24 3.80 -5.05
CA ASP A 141 16.93 2.99 -6.06
C ASP A 141 17.34 1.63 -5.49
N LEU A 142 16.56 0.59 -5.80
CA LEU A 142 16.81 -0.80 -5.39
C LEU A 142 17.13 -0.98 -3.88
N PRO A 143 16.34 -0.40 -2.97
CA PRO A 143 16.52 -0.55 -1.53
C PRO A 143 16.39 -2.02 -1.11
N SER A 144 17.12 -2.45 -0.07
CA SER A 144 16.80 -3.72 0.59
C SER A 144 15.36 -3.67 1.10
N PHE A 145 14.68 -4.82 1.18
CA PHE A 145 13.31 -4.87 1.65
C PHE A 145 13.18 -4.23 3.04
N VAL A 146 14.13 -4.51 3.94
CA VAL A 146 14.12 -3.94 5.30
C VAL A 146 14.25 -2.41 5.28
N ASP A 147 15.10 -1.85 4.42
CA ASP A 147 15.32 -0.41 4.36
C ASP A 147 14.17 0.31 3.65
N LEU A 148 13.60 -0.30 2.60
CA LEU A 148 12.38 0.18 1.96
C LEU A 148 11.26 0.33 3.01
N ILE A 149 11.02 -0.75 3.73
CA ILE A 149 9.94 -0.87 4.71
C ILE A 149 10.13 0.11 5.89
N LYS A 150 11.37 0.37 6.32
CA LYS A 150 11.69 1.44 7.29
C LYS A 150 11.47 2.84 6.74
N THR A 151 11.89 3.08 5.50
CA THR A 151 11.79 4.41 4.88
C THR A 151 10.32 4.80 4.66
N ILE A 152 9.48 3.82 4.28
CA ILE A 152 8.04 3.99 4.22
C ILE A 152 7.47 4.33 5.60
N ASP A 153 7.85 3.60 6.66
CA ASP A 153 7.40 3.91 8.03
C ASP A 153 7.76 5.34 8.46
N GLU A 154 8.98 5.77 8.19
CA GLU A 154 9.47 7.09 8.53
C GLU A 154 8.69 8.17 7.77
N HIS A 155 8.33 7.91 6.52
CA HIS A 155 7.53 8.81 5.70
C HIS A 155 6.06 8.90 6.14
N THR A 156 5.42 7.76 6.39
CA THR A 156 3.98 7.71 6.72
C THR A 156 3.68 7.92 8.21
N GLY A 157 4.69 7.96 9.08
CA GLY A 157 4.52 8.14 10.53
C GLY A 157 4.14 6.84 11.27
N SER A 158 4.67 5.71 10.81
CA SER A 158 4.24 4.31 11.03
C SER A 158 3.13 3.90 10.06
N SER A 159 3.40 2.83 9.30
CA SER A 159 2.52 2.37 8.23
C SER A 159 1.18 1.84 8.74
N ASP A 160 0.09 2.48 8.33
CA ASP A 160 -1.26 1.93 8.42
C ASP A 160 -1.41 0.62 7.60
N TRP A 161 -0.67 0.44 6.51
CA TRP A 161 -0.76 -0.75 5.65
C TRP A 161 -0.28 -2.05 6.32
N ARG A 162 0.73 -2.02 7.21
CA ARG A 162 1.08 -3.19 8.05
C ARG A 162 -0.03 -3.63 9.00
N GLN A 163 -1.04 -2.78 9.21
CA GLN A 163 -2.12 -2.98 10.17
C GLN A 163 -3.35 -3.65 9.54
N ILE A 164 -3.47 -3.66 8.20
CA ILE A 164 -4.49 -4.41 7.45
C ILE A 164 -4.23 -5.92 7.54
N CYS A 165 -2.97 -6.35 7.66
CA CYS A 165 -2.60 -7.77 7.70
C CYS A 165 -3.13 -8.55 8.93
N TYR A 166 -3.96 -7.96 9.80
CA TYR A 166 -4.24 -8.50 11.13
C TYR A 166 -5.52 -9.35 11.24
N LEU A 167 -6.24 -9.61 10.15
CA LEU A 167 -7.41 -10.50 10.27
C LEU A 167 -7.09 -12.01 10.37
N GLU A 168 -5.84 -12.51 10.17
CA GLU A 168 -5.34 -13.78 10.77
C GLU A 168 -3.92 -14.19 10.29
N GLU A 169 -3.38 -15.29 10.86
CA GLU A 169 -2.13 -16.09 10.69
C GLU A 169 -1.22 -15.90 9.45
N ARG A 170 -1.70 -15.27 8.38
CA ARG A 170 -1.02 -15.10 7.08
C ARG A 170 -0.07 -13.90 7.01
N GLN A 171 -0.10 -12.93 7.93
CA GLN A 171 0.79 -11.75 7.89
C GLN A 171 2.28 -12.11 7.71
N HIS A 172 2.76 -13.11 8.46
CA HIS A 172 4.15 -13.57 8.33
C HIS A 172 4.40 -14.21 6.96
N ALA A 173 3.42 -14.90 6.38
CA ALA A 173 3.52 -15.46 5.05
C ALA A 173 3.53 -14.35 3.98
N LEU A 174 2.65 -13.35 4.09
CA LEU A 174 2.57 -12.19 3.20
C LEU A 174 3.87 -11.39 3.19
N LEU A 175 4.35 -10.98 4.37
CA LEU A 175 5.59 -10.22 4.50
C LEU A 175 6.79 -11.05 4.03
N LYS A 176 6.80 -12.36 4.29
CA LYS A 176 7.85 -13.23 3.80
C LYS A 176 7.81 -13.37 2.28
N HIS A 177 6.62 -13.51 1.70
CA HIS A 177 6.43 -13.59 0.25
C HIS A 177 6.89 -12.29 -0.43
N ALA A 178 6.38 -11.14 0.02
CA ALA A 178 6.76 -9.83 -0.48
C ALA A 178 8.28 -9.57 -0.35
N CYS A 179 8.88 -9.95 0.78
CA CYS A 179 10.34 -9.86 0.98
C CYS A 179 11.11 -10.72 -0.02
N LEU A 180 10.71 -11.98 -0.22
CA LEU A 180 11.36 -12.88 -1.16
C LEU A 180 11.24 -12.36 -2.60
N GLU A 181 10.06 -11.93 -3.00
CA GLU A 181 9.81 -11.37 -4.33
C GLU A 181 10.64 -10.10 -4.56
N HIS A 182 10.63 -9.17 -3.60
CA HIS A 182 11.42 -7.93 -3.64
C HIS A 182 12.91 -8.20 -3.76
N GLU A 183 13.47 -9.03 -2.87
CA GLU A 183 14.91 -9.31 -2.88
C GLU A 183 15.35 -10.08 -4.13
N ASN A 184 14.49 -10.95 -4.68
CA ASN A 184 14.76 -11.61 -5.96
C ASN A 184 14.80 -10.60 -7.12
N ARG A 185 13.80 -9.71 -7.22
CA ARG A 185 13.76 -8.65 -8.24
C ARG A 185 14.96 -7.72 -8.12
N ARG A 186 15.28 -7.30 -6.90
CA ARG A 186 16.43 -6.47 -6.58
C ARG A 186 17.75 -7.15 -6.97
N ALA A 187 17.94 -8.40 -6.61
CA ALA A 187 19.14 -9.16 -6.96
C ALA A 187 19.31 -9.27 -8.49
N TYR A 188 18.22 -9.56 -9.20
CA TYR A 188 18.22 -9.60 -10.67
C TYR A 188 18.57 -8.25 -11.30
N ALA A 189 17.97 -7.15 -10.82
CA ALA A 189 18.24 -5.80 -11.30
C ALA A 189 19.70 -5.38 -11.04
N LEU A 190 20.25 -5.70 -9.87
CA LEU A 190 21.66 -5.45 -9.53
C LEU A 190 22.60 -6.25 -10.45
N GLN A 191 22.30 -7.53 -10.70
CA GLN A 191 23.09 -8.35 -11.62
C GLN A 191 23.09 -7.75 -13.03
N ARG A 192 21.92 -7.39 -13.55
CA ARG A 192 21.77 -6.74 -14.87
C ARG A 192 22.55 -5.43 -14.97
N ARG A 193 22.56 -4.62 -13.90
CA ARG A 193 23.35 -3.36 -13.87
C ARG A 193 24.85 -3.61 -13.99
N VAL A 194 25.36 -4.65 -13.34
CA VAL A 194 26.77 -5.04 -13.45
C VAL A 194 27.09 -5.53 -14.87
N GLU A 195 26.29 -6.44 -15.41
CA GLU A 195 26.47 -6.98 -16.77
C GLU A 195 26.49 -5.88 -17.85
N HIS A 196 25.56 -4.92 -17.78
CA HIS A 196 25.50 -3.82 -18.76
C HIS A 196 26.52 -2.68 -18.51
N GLN A 197 27.05 -2.56 -17.29
CA GLN A 197 28.22 -1.70 -17.04
C GLN A 197 29.48 -2.27 -17.67
N GLU A 198 29.62 -3.59 -17.73
CA GLU A 198 30.73 -4.25 -18.42
C GLU A 198 30.60 -4.10 -19.95
N GLU A 199 29.39 -4.18 -20.51
CA GLU A 199 29.14 -3.96 -21.95
C GLU A 199 29.36 -2.51 -22.40
N SER A 200 29.13 -1.51 -21.53
CA SER A 200 29.32 -0.10 -21.86
C SER A 200 30.79 0.37 -21.78
N ASN A 201 31.67 -0.46 -21.22
CA ASN A 201 33.11 -0.18 -21.05
C ASN A 201 34.00 -0.91 -22.09
N VAL A 202 33.39 -1.50 -23.13
CA VAL A 202 34.06 -2.12 -24.30
C VAL A 202 33.79 -1.30 -25.54
#